data_AF-A0A1B6NW70-F1
#
_entry.id   AF-A0A1B6NW70-F1
#
_cell.length_a   1.000
_cell.length_b   1.000
_cell.length_c   1.000
_cell.angle_alpha   90.00
_cell.angle_beta   90.00
_cell.angle_gamma   90.00
#
_symmetry.space_group_name_H-M   'P 1'
#
loop_
_entity.id
_entity.type
_entity.pdbx_description
1 polymer ?
#
loop_
_entity_poly.entity_id
_entity_poly.type
_entity_poly.pdbx_seq_one_letter_code
_entity_poly.pdbx_strand_id
1 'polypeptide(L)' 'MTGGGFGGCVVALVPTDKVEAVKQVVADKYSDETGYSADIYVCTATQGAFAV' A
#
# COMPACT_ATOMS: atom_id res chain seq x y z
N MET A 1 -0.93 -9.51 -3.90
CA MET A 1 -0.74 -8.72 -5.14
C MET A 1 -2.09 -8.29 -5.69
N THR A 2 -2.23 -7.05 -6.12
CA THR A 2 -3.46 -6.55 -6.76
C THR A 2 -3.10 -6.02 -8.15
N GLY A 3 -3.82 -6.45 -9.19
CA GLY A 3 -3.47 -6.17 -10.59
C GLY A 3 -2.80 -7.37 -11.28
N GLY A 4 -2.07 -7.12 -12.37
CA GLY A 4 -1.52 -8.16 -13.27
C GLY A 4 -0.25 -8.88 -12.80
N GLY A 5 0.44 -8.40 -11.76
CA GLY A 5 1.66 -9.02 -11.23
C GLY A 5 2.98 -8.51 -11.84
N PHE A 6 4.08 -9.24 -11.61
CA PHE A 6 5.47 -8.90 -12.00
C PHE A 6 6.00 -7.58 -11.41
N GLY A 7 5.48 -7.20 -10.25
CA GLY A 7 5.74 -5.91 -9.59
C GLY A 7 4.44 -5.19 -9.28
N GLY A 8 4.51 -3.87 -9.16
CA GLY A 8 3.36 -2.99 -8.93
C GLY A 8 2.95 -2.94 -7.46
N CYS A 9 1.64 -3.03 -7.21
CA CYS A 9 1.07 -2.74 -5.90
C CYS A 9 0.59 -3.98 -5.14
N VAL A 10 0.63 -3.86 -3.82
CA VAL A 10 -0.02 -4.78 -2.89
C VAL A 10 -1.03 -4.00 -2.04
N VAL A 11 -2.04 -4.69 -1.53
CA VAL A 11 -3.02 -4.13 -0.58
C VAL A 11 -2.98 -4.98 0.68
N ALA A 12 -2.91 -4.32 1.84
CA ALA A 12 -2.92 -4.94 3.15
C ALA A 12 -4.01 -4.30 4.02
N LEU A 13 -4.79 -5.13 4.71
CA LEU A 13 -5.75 -4.65 5.71
C LEU A 13 -5.03 -4.52 7.05
N VAL A 14 -5.15 -3.34 7.67
CA VAL A 14 -4.45 -3.00 8.91
C VAL A 14 -5.44 -2.31 9.84
N PRO A 15 -5.45 -2.61 11.16
CA PRO A 15 -6.17 -1.84 12.15
C PRO A 15 -5.77 -0.35 12.09
N THR A 16 -6.72 0.56 12.20
CA THR A 16 -6.49 2.01 12.02
C THR A 16 -5.43 2.56 12.95
N ASP A 17 -5.36 2.06 14.19
CA ASP A 17 -4.38 2.43 15.21
C ASP A 17 -2.94 1.96 14.90
N LYS A 18 -2.78 1.02 13.96
CA LYS A 18 -1.48 0.45 13.58
C LYS A 18 -0.95 0.93 12.23
N VAL A 19 -1.69 1.80 11.53
CA VAL A 19 -1.35 2.23 10.17
C VAL A 19 0.06 2.85 10.11
N GLU A 20 0.39 3.79 11.00
CA GLU A 20 1.70 4.45 10.99
C GLU A 20 2.85 3.50 11.34
N ALA A 21 2.64 2.62 12.32
CA ALA A 21 3.64 1.61 12.69
C ALA A 21 3.92 0.65 11.52
N VAL A 22 2.87 0.21 10.82
CA VAL A 22 3.02 -0.68 9.65
C VAL A 22 3.70 0.05 8.49
N LYS A 23 3.34 1.31 8.21
CA LYS A 23 3.98 2.12 7.16
C LYS A 23 5.49 2.21 7.37
N GLN A 24 5.92 2.53 8.59
CA GLN A 24 7.34 2.66 8.90
C GLN A 24 8.08 1.32 8.73
N VAL A 25 7.56 0.25 9.33
CA VAL A 25 8.19 -1.08 9.23
C VAL A 25 8.29 -1.55 7.77
N VAL A 26 7.27 -1.30 6.96
CA VAL A 26 7.27 -1.68 5.54
C VAL A 26 8.26 -0.83 4.74
N ALA A 27 8.30 0.49 4.96
CA ALA A 27 9.23 1.37 4.25
C ALA A 27 10.69 1.00 4.53
N ASP A 28 11.05 0.80 5.81
CA ASP A 28 12.41 0.46 6.23
C ASP A 28 12.83 -0.89 5.64
N LYS A 29 12.03 -1.94 5.87
CA LYS A 29 12.36 -3.29 5.39
C LYS A 29 12.37 -3.39 3.87
N TYR A 30 11.45 -2.71 3.18
CA TYR A 30 11.42 -2.76 1.73
C TYR A 30 12.65 -2.11 1.12
N SER A 31 13.10 -0.97 1.67
CA SER A 31 14.35 -0.33 1.24
C SER A 31 15.57 -1.21 1.54
N ASP A 32 15.62 -1.83 2.72
CA ASP A 32 16.75 -2.69 3.12
C ASP A 32 16.86 -3.96 2.26
N GLU A 33 15.73 -4.60 1.95
CA GLU A 33 15.71 -5.87 1.20
C GLU A 33 15.83 -5.68 -0.32
N THR A 34 15.33 -4.57 -0.86
CA THR A 34 15.23 -4.35 -2.32
C THR A 34 16.12 -3.25 -2.85
N GLY A 35 16.58 -2.32 -2.00
CA GLY A 35 17.28 -1.10 -2.41
C GLY A 35 16.38 -0.03 -3.02
N TYR A 36 15.06 -0.23 -3.04
CA TYR A 36 14.09 0.73 -3.58
C TYR A 36 13.23 1.34 -2.47
N SER A 37 12.80 2.59 -2.65
CA SER A 37 11.76 3.19 -1.82
C SER A 37 10.38 2.84 -2.35
N ALA A 38 9.49 2.36 -1.48
CA ALA A 38 8.09 2.12 -1.81
C ALA A 38 7.22 3.34 -1.48
N ASP A 39 6.24 3.62 -2.33
CA ASP A 39 5.14 4.54 -2.00
C ASP A 39 4.04 3.79 -1.23
N ILE A 40 3.55 4.39 -0.14
CA ILE A 40 2.52 3.78 0.72
C ILE A 40 1.32 4.72 0.86
N TYR A 41 0.13 4.22 0.53
CA TYR A 41 -1.12 4.98 0.51
C TYR A 41 -2.13 4.37 1.49
N VAL A 42 -2.79 5.23 2.28
CA VAL A 42 -3.96 4.84 3.08
C VAL A 42 -5.20 5.06 2.24
N CYS A 43 -5.75 3.97 1.70
CA CYS A 43 -6.87 4.03 0.77
C CYS A 43 -8.21 3.82 1.49
N THR A 44 -9.25 4.50 0.99
CA THR A 44 -10.65 4.24 1.36
C THR A 44 -11.44 3.92 0.10
N ALA A 45 -12.46 3.07 0.22
CA ALA A 45 -13.35 2.78 -0.91
C ALA A 45 -14.12 4.05 -1.30
N THR A 46 -14.16 4.34 -2.59
CA THR A 46 -14.82 5.53 -3.15
C THR A 46 -15.75 5.15 -4.30
N GLN A 47 -16.68 6.04 -4.64
CA GLN A 47 -17.60 5.85 -5.75
C GLN A 47 -16.86 5.89 -7.09
N GLY A 48 -17.14 4.93 -7.96
CA GLY A 48 -16.62 4.90 -9.32
C GLY A 48 -17.31 5.92 -10.23
N ALA A 49 -16.80 6.12 -11.44
CA ALA A 49 -17.42 7.01 -12.42
C ALA A 49 -18.88 6.63 -12.68
N PHE A 50 -19.78 7.61 -12.67
CA PHE A 50 -21.20 7.44 -12.95
C PHE A 50 -21.72 8.60 -13.82
N ALA A 51 -22.73 8.31 -14.65
CA ALA A 51 -23.48 9.33 -15.38
C ALA A 51 -24.82 9.55 -14.66
N VAL A 52 -25.18 10.82 -14.47
CA VAL A 52 -26.48 11.25 -13.94
C VAL A 52 -27.52 11.37 -15.04
#